data_AF-A0A974T167-F1
#
_entry.id   AF-A0A974T167-F1
#
_cell.length_a   1.000
_cell.length_b   1.000
_cell.length_c   1.000
_cell.angle_alpha   90.00
_cell.angle_beta   90.00
_cell.angle_gamma   90.00
#
_symmetry.space_group_name_H-M   'P 1'
#
loop_
_entity.id
_entity.type
_entity.pdbx_description
1 polymer ?
#
loop_
_entity_poly.entity_id
_entity_poly.type
_entity_poly.pdbx_seq_one_letter_code
_entity_poly.pdbx_strand_id
1 'polypeptide(L)'
;MKYRTPKLIICGQTYHQVIDIICRRKLLNCEPESQPVLGLLFQDKNDLIACALVFNDSIEIDGSLAIVPAVQKVEVENLIEQLSMEGRVEWVELLGVWFWDSADELAFNQELDAL
;
A
#
# COMPACT_ATOMS: atom_id res chain seq x y z
N MET A 1 26.09 0.54 -12.62
CA MET A 1 24.76 0.29 -12.01
C MET A 1 23.86 1.44 -12.38
N LYS A 2 22.70 1.19 -13.00
CA LYS A 2 21.69 2.24 -13.20
C LYS A 2 21.02 2.45 -11.84
N TYR A 3 21.12 3.66 -11.29
CA TYR A 3 20.37 4.03 -10.10
C TYR A 3 18.89 4.04 -10.47
N ARG A 4 18.18 2.96 -10.11
CA ARG A 4 16.72 2.92 -10.18
C ARG A 4 16.20 3.76 -9.02
N THR A 5 15.18 4.58 -9.25
CA THR A 5 14.42 5.18 -8.16
C THR A 5 13.84 4.04 -7.33
N PRO A 6 14.06 4.02 -6.00
CA PRO A 6 13.50 2.97 -5.16
C PRO A 6 11.98 2.91 -5.33
N LYS A 7 11.44 1.70 -5.33
CA LYS A 7 10.01 1.45 -5.47
C LYS A 7 9.45 0.96 -4.14
N LEU A 8 8.37 1.58 -3.68
CA LEU A 8 7.60 1.10 -2.54
C LEU A 8 6.60 0.04 -3.00
N ILE A 9 6.58 -1.10 -2.33
CA ILE A 9 5.56 -2.14 -2.48
C ILE A 9 4.75 -2.17 -1.18
N ILE A 10 3.43 -2.05 -1.29
CA ILE A 10 2.54 -2.12 -0.14
C ILE A 10 2.01 -3.54 0.02
N CYS A 11 2.19 -4.10 1.21
CA CYS A 11 1.85 -5.47 1.54
C CYS A 11 0.58 -5.50 2.39
N GLY A 12 -0.31 -6.46 2.10
CA GLY A 12 -1.45 -6.80 2.96
C GLY A 12 -1.08 -7.69 4.16
N GLN A 13 0.21 -8.02 4.31
CA GLN A 13 0.74 -8.94 5.31
C GLN A 13 1.30 -8.20 6.53
N THR A 14 1.35 -8.90 7.66
CA THR A 14 1.92 -8.36 8.90
C THR A 14 3.43 -8.13 8.78
N TYR A 15 3.98 -7.27 9.65
CA TYR A 15 5.42 -7.04 9.73
C TYR A 15 6.24 -8.30 9.88
N HIS A 16 5.86 -9.22 10.77
CA HIS A 16 6.59 -10.47 10.96
C HIS A 16 6.62 -11.32 9.69
N GLN A 17 5.50 -11.42 8.97
CA GLN A 17 5.44 -12.18 7.71
C GLN A 17 6.35 -11.56 6.63
N VAL A 18 6.35 -10.23 6.50
CA VAL A 18 7.19 -9.52 5.53
C VAL A 18 8.67 -9.67 5.88
N ILE A 19 9.05 -9.50 7.14
CA ILE A 19 10.43 -9.74 7.60
C ILE A 19 10.84 -11.19 7.35
N ASP A 20 9.97 -12.16 7.62
CA ASP A 20 10.25 -13.56 7.38
C ASP A 20 10.49 -13.84 5.88
N ILE A 21 9.77 -13.19 4.95
CA ILE A 21 10.03 -13.29 3.51
C ILE A 21 11.42 -12.72 3.18
N ILE A 22 11.71 -11.49 3.64
CA ILE A 22 12.99 -10.81 3.41
C ILE A 22 14.16 -11.68 3.88
N CYS A 23 14.07 -12.21 5.10
CA CYS A 23 15.11 -13.07 5.68
C CYS A 23 15.24 -14.41 4.95
N ARG A 24 14.13 -15.10 4.62
CA ARG A 24 14.15 -16.40 3.93
C ARG A 24 14.73 -16.29 2.53
N ARG A 25 14.37 -15.25 1.79
CA ARG A 25 14.89 -14.97 0.44
C ARG A 25 16.24 -14.27 0.42
N LYS A 26 16.74 -13.84 1.59
CA LYS A 26 18.01 -13.13 1.76
C LYS A 26 18.08 -11.87 0.89
N LEU A 27 16.99 -11.10 0.88
CA LEU A 27 16.91 -9.85 0.13
C LEU A 27 17.76 -8.81 0.86
N LEU A 28 18.66 -8.14 0.13
CA LEU A 28 19.67 -7.24 0.72
C LEU A 28 19.47 -5.79 0.33
N ASN A 29 18.70 -5.52 -0.72
CA ASN A 29 18.44 -4.20 -1.27
C ASN A 29 16.97 -3.82 -1.10
N CYS A 30 16.46 -4.08 0.10
CA CYS A 30 15.11 -3.69 0.51
C CYS A 30 15.07 -3.26 1.97
N GLU A 31 14.08 -2.44 2.31
CA GLU A 31 13.88 -1.92 3.67
C GLU A 31 12.38 -1.81 3.95
N PRO A 32 11.88 -2.46 5.02
CA PRO A 32 10.50 -2.26 5.46
C PRO A 32 10.32 -0.82 5.96
N GLU A 33 9.19 -0.23 5.65
CA GLU A 33 8.84 1.09 6.16
C GLU A 33 8.75 1.06 7.70
N SER A 34 9.30 2.10 8.30
CA SER A 34 9.32 2.25 9.76
C SER A 34 7.95 2.65 10.33
N GLN A 35 7.10 3.24 9.48
CA GLN A 35 5.74 3.63 9.81
C GLN A 35 4.76 2.86 8.92
N PRO A 36 3.62 2.43 9.46
CA PRO A 36 2.59 1.81 8.66
C PRO A 36 2.09 2.80 7.59
N VAL A 37 1.85 2.27 6.41
CA VAL A 37 1.21 2.99 5.32
C VAL A 37 -0.29 2.91 5.53
N LEU A 38 -1.00 4.02 5.30
CA LEU A 38 -2.45 4.04 5.49
C LEU A 38 -3.15 3.52 4.23
N GLY A 39 -3.98 2.52 4.45
CA GLY A 39 -4.92 1.99 3.47
C GLY A 39 -6.35 2.35 3.82
N LEU A 40 -7.18 2.56 2.80
CA LEU A 40 -8.61 2.70 2.94
C LEU A 40 -9.30 1.60 2.13
N LEU A 41 -9.91 0.64 2.83
CA LEU A 41 -10.68 -0.44 2.21
C LEU A 41 -12.09 0.04 1.91
N PHE A 42 -12.54 -0.22 0.69
CA PHE A 42 -13.90 0.09 0.23
C PHE A 42 -14.72 -1.18 0.09
N GLN A 43 -15.93 -1.18 0.65
CA GLN A 43 -16.90 -2.26 0.45
C GLN A 43 -17.63 -2.13 -0.89
N ASP A 44 -17.80 -0.90 -1.40
CA ASP A 44 -18.45 -0.60 -2.67
C ASP A 44 -17.45 -0.05 -3.68
N LYS A 45 -17.47 -0.62 -4.90
CA LYS A 45 -16.66 -0.17 -6.03
C LYS A 45 -16.99 1.27 -6.45
N ASN A 46 -18.24 1.71 -6.32
CA ASN A 46 -18.64 3.08 -6.67
C ASN A 46 -17.98 4.11 -5.75
N ASP A 47 -17.89 3.81 -4.45
CA ASP A 47 -17.23 4.67 -3.48
C ASP A 47 -15.72 4.75 -3.77
N LEU A 48 -15.09 3.62 -4.12
CA LEU A 48 -13.69 3.59 -4.55
C LEU A 48 -13.48 4.43 -5.82
N ILE A 49 -14.37 4.33 -6.81
CA ILE A 49 -14.29 5.15 -8.04
C ILE A 49 -14.45 6.63 -7.70
N ALA A 50 -15.37 7.00 -6.81
CA ALA A 50 -15.53 8.38 -6.38
C ALA A 50 -14.24 8.92 -5.73
N CYS A 51 -13.62 8.13 -4.85
CA CYS A 51 -12.33 8.47 -4.24
C CYS A 51 -11.23 8.62 -5.31
N ALA A 52 -11.13 7.65 -6.22
CA ALA A 52 -10.18 7.67 -7.33
C ALA A 52 -10.31 8.91 -8.22
N LEU A 53 -11.54 9.36 -8.50
CA LEU A 53 -11.77 10.54 -9.34
C LEU A 53 -11.34 11.84 -8.67
N VAL A 54 -11.45 11.93 -7.34
CA VAL A 54 -11.07 13.13 -6.57
C VAL A 54 -9.56 13.20 -6.40
N PHE A 55 -8.91 12.08 -6.10
CA PHE A 55 -7.49 12.05 -5.76
C PHE A 55 -6.58 11.61 -6.93
N ASN A 56 -7.14 11.04 -7.99
CA ASN A 56 -6.50 10.61 -9.24
C ASN A 56 -5.07 10.03 -9.08
N ASP A 57 -4.04 10.87 -9.25
CA ASP A 57 -2.62 10.47 -9.25
C ASP A 57 -1.96 10.50 -7.88
N SER A 58 -2.70 10.87 -6.85
CA SER A 58 -2.16 11.09 -5.51
C SER A 58 -2.44 9.94 -4.54
N ILE A 59 -3.29 9.00 -4.94
CA ILE A 59 -3.48 7.72 -4.26
C ILE A 59 -3.20 6.58 -5.24
N GLU A 60 -2.76 5.44 -4.73
CA GLU A 60 -2.61 4.21 -5.50
C GLU A 60 -3.78 3.28 -5.20
N ILE A 61 -4.27 2.54 -6.20
CA ILE A 61 -5.42 1.64 -6.05
C ILE A 61 -4.99 0.21 -6.35
N ASP A 62 -5.26 -0.68 -5.40
CA ASP A 62 -5.08 -2.12 -5.54
C ASP A 62 -6.36 -2.86 -5.15
N GLY A 63 -7.08 -3.40 -6.13
CA GLY A 63 -8.36 -4.07 -5.89
C GLY A 63 -9.41 -3.15 -5.26
N SER A 64 -9.77 -3.42 -3.99
CA SER A 64 -10.71 -2.61 -3.19
C SER A 64 -10.02 -1.66 -2.21
N LEU A 65 -8.69 -1.55 -2.28
CA LEU A 65 -7.85 -0.79 -1.36
C LEU A 65 -7.33 0.47 -2.05
N ALA A 66 -7.49 1.62 -1.41
CA ALA A 66 -6.76 2.84 -1.76
C ALA A 66 -5.60 3.02 -0.79
N ILE A 67 -4.39 3.13 -1.32
CA ILE A 67 -3.18 3.48 -0.57
C ILE A 67 -3.11 5.00 -0.52
N VAL A 68 -3.25 5.56 0.68
CA VAL A 68 -3.39 7.00 0.90
C VAL A 68 -2.11 7.55 1.53
N PRO A 69 -1.43 8.52 0.87
CA PRO A 69 -0.31 9.22 1.50
C PRO A 69 -0.76 9.92 2.78
N ALA A 70 0.08 9.90 3.81
CA ALA A 70 -0.25 10.51 5.10
C ALA A 70 -0.66 12.00 4.98
N VAL A 71 -0.09 12.73 4.01
CA VAL A 71 -0.42 14.14 3.75
C VAL A 71 -1.86 14.36 3.26
N GLN A 72 -2.51 13.33 2.73
CA GLN A 72 -3.87 13.39 2.19
C GLN A 72 -4.94 12.85 3.13
N LYS A 73 -4.54 12.28 4.27
CA LYS A 73 -5.47 11.64 5.20
C LYS A 73 -6.67 12.53 5.54
N VAL A 74 -6.42 13.79 5.88
CA VAL A 74 -7.46 14.76 6.27
C VAL A 74 -8.42 15.05 5.11
N GLU A 75 -7.91 15.17 3.88
CA GLU A 75 -8.74 15.43 2.71
C GLU A 75 -9.62 14.21 2.37
N VAL A 76 -9.07 13.01 2.51
CA VAL A 76 -9.82 11.75 2.33
C VAL A 76 -10.90 11.61 3.40
N GLU A 77 -10.61 11.89 4.67
CA GLU A 77 -11.61 11.89 5.75
C GLU A 77 -12.75 12.87 5.48
N ASN A 78 -12.45 14.08 4.99
CA ASN A 78 -13.47 15.04 4.61
C ASN A 78 -14.35 14.53 3.46
N LEU A 79 -13.78 13.83 2.47
CA LEU A 79 -14.56 13.25 1.38
C LEU A 79 -15.50 12.14 1.88
N ILE A 80 -14.99 11.26 2.76
CA ILE A 80 -15.76 10.18 3.37
C ILE A 80 -17.00 10.76 4.08
N GLU A 81 -16.83 11.84 4.84
CA GLU A 81 -17.93 12.53 5.52
C GLU A 81 -18.91 13.17 4.53
N GLN A 82 -18.40 13.90 3.54
CA GLN A 82 -19.22 14.57 2.52
C GLN A 82 -20.11 13.60 1.72
N LEU A 83 -19.63 12.38 1.49
CA LEU A 83 -20.34 11.35 0.74
C LEU A 83 -21.01 10.29 1.63
N SER A 84 -21.00 10.50 2.95
CA SER A 84 -21.59 9.59 3.94
C SER A 84 -21.14 8.13 3.75
N MET A 85 -19.83 7.94 3.62
CA MET A 85 -19.17 6.66 3.36
C MET A 85 -18.69 5.95 4.63
N GLU A 86 -18.83 6.54 5.82
CA GLU A 86 -18.21 6.12 7.08
C GLU A 86 -18.50 4.66 7.45
N GLY A 87 -19.67 4.14 7.06
CA GLY A 87 -20.07 2.75 7.31
C GLY A 87 -19.67 1.75 6.21
N ARG A 88 -19.08 2.23 5.11
CA ARG A 88 -18.73 1.43 3.91
C ARG A 88 -17.23 1.45 3.60
N VAL A 89 -16.45 2.14 4.43
CA VAL A 89 -15.00 2.21 4.32
C VAL A 89 -14.33 1.89 5.66
N GLU A 90 -13.13 1.36 5.60
CA GLU A 90 -12.34 1.01 6.79
C GLU A 90 -10.88 1.44 6.60
N TRP A 91 -10.34 2.18 7.57
CA TRP A 91 -8.91 2.48 7.62
C TRP A 91 -8.14 1.25 8.10
N VAL A 92 -7.11 0.87 7.35
CA VAL A 92 -6.21 -0.23 7.67
C VAL A 92 -4.76 0.21 7.67
N GLU A 93 -3.97 -0.38 8.55
CA GLU A 93 -2.52 -0.23 8.55
C GLU A 93 -1.89 -1.28 7.64
N LEU A 94 -1.14 -0.82 6.66
CA LEU A 94 -0.42 -1.63 5.69
C LEU A 94 1.08 -1.54 5.96
N LEU A 95 1.84 -2.53 5.52
CA LEU A 95 3.30 -2.45 5.57
C LEU A 95 3.88 -2.17 4.18
N GLY A 96 4.64 -1.09 4.08
CA GLY A 96 5.44 -0.79 2.89
C GLY A 96 6.81 -1.46 2.95
N VAL A 97 7.36 -1.83 1.78
CA VAL A 97 8.76 -2.23 1.63
C VAL A 97 9.36 -1.48 0.44
N TRP A 98 10.43 -0.74 0.68
CA TRP A 98 11.22 -0.12 -0.37
C TRP A 98 12.16 -1.14 -1.01
N PHE A 99 12.25 -1.11 -2.34
CA PHE A 99 13.18 -1.91 -3.12
C PHE A 99 14.07 -1.02 -3.98
N TRP A 100 15.38 -1.17 -3.83
CA TRP A 100 16.39 -0.49 -4.66
C TRP A 100 16.85 -1.34 -5.84
N ASP A 101 16.57 -2.65 -5.81
CA ASP A 101 16.90 -3.60 -6.87
C ASP A 101 15.67 -4.38 -7.37
N SER A 102 15.62 -4.61 -8.69
CA SER A 102 14.48 -5.30 -9.33
C SER A 102 14.46 -6.81 -9.10
N ALA A 103 15.61 -7.45 -8.84
CA ALA A 103 15.63 -8.88 -8.56
C ALA A 103 15.09 -9.17 -7.15
N ASP A 104 15.42 -8.31 -6.18
CA ASP A 104 14.87 -8.41 -4.82
C ASP A 104 13.35 -8.17 -4.82
N GLU A 105 12.87 -7.15 -5.54
CA GLU A 105 11.42 -6.91 -5.73
C GLU A 105 10.71 -8.13 -6.32
N LEU A 106 11.27 -8.70 -7.40
CA LEU A 106 10.67 -9.86 -8.07
C LEU A 106 10.62 -11.08 -7.15
N ALA A 107 11.72 -11.37 -6.44
CA ALA A 107 11.80 -12.49 -5.52
C ALA A 107 10.83 -12.33 -4.33
N PHE A 108 10.62 -11.10 -3.86
CA PHE A 108 9.64 -10.78 -2.85
C PHE A 108 8.20 -11.02 -3.33
N ASN A 109 7.82 -10.44 -4.47
CA ASN A 109 6.47 -10.57 -5.02
C ASN A 109 6.10 -12.04 -5.30
N GLN A 110 7.06 -12.85 -5.77
CA GLN A 110 6.84 -14.30 -5.96
C GLN A 110 6.51 -15.06 -4.68
N GLU A 111 7.07 -14.67 -3.53
CA GLU A 111 6.67 -15.24 -2.24
C GLU A 111 5.32 -14.71 -1.79
N LEU A 112 5.08 -13.41 -2.01
CA LEU A 112 3.84 -12.75 -1.62
C LEU A 112 2.62 -13.39 -2.30
N ASP A 113 2.73 -13.66 -3.61
CA ASP A 113 1.69 -14.30 -4.42
C ASP A 113 1.47 -15.78 -4.07
N ALA A 114 2.41 -16.40 -3.35
CA ALA A 114 2.35 -17.81 -2.95
C ALA A 114 1.76 -18.03 -1.55
N LEU A 115 1.45 -16.95 -0.82
CA LEU A 115 0.80 -16.96 0.50
C LEU A 115 -0.72 -17.00 0.39
#